data_AF-A0A7Y1UNP9-F1
#
_entry.id   AF-A0A7Y1UNP9-F1
#
_cell.length_a   1.000
_cell.length_b   1.000
_cell.length_c   1.000
_cell.angle_alpha   90.00
_cell.angle_beta   90.00
_cell.angle_gamma   90.00
#
_symmetry.space_group_name_H-M   'P 1'
#
loop_
_entity.id
_entity.type
_entity.pdbx_description
1 polymer ?
#
loop_
_entity_poly.entity_id
_entity_poly.type
_entity_poly.pdbx_seq_one_letter_code
_entity_poly.pdbx_strand_id
1 'polypeptide(L)'
;MDQFENLTADRPTFVTHLECSATGERYEADQLHGLSDAGKPLLVHYDLDGIGGSIDKEALAARPPDMWRYREFLPVRAAEHIVSLGETTTPLIHLSNEEARLGARSIIVKDESRLPTASFKARGLGMAVTMANELGVRRVAMPTNGNAGAALAAYGSRAGMEVYVFCPADTPEVNVREIALLGARVWRVNGLINDCEKIVGAGKEEMGWFDFSTLKEPYRIEGKKTMGLELAEQMQWDLPDVIFYPTGGGTGIIGMWKA
;
A
#
# COMPACT_ATOMS: atom_id res chain seq x y z
N MET A 1 -11.11 -3.62 25.19
CA MET A 1 -9.94 -3.24 24.39
C MET A 1 -10.39 -2.14 23.44
N ASP A 2 -9.66 -1.03 23.34
CA ASP A 2 -10.01 0.04 22.43
C ASP A 2 -9.79 -0.45 20.99
N GLN A 3 -10.85 -0.51 20.20
CA GLN A 3 -10.78 -1.01 18.82
C GLN A 3 -9.93 -0.10 17.91
N PHE A 4 -9.59 1.12 18.35
CA PHE A 4 -8.78 2.08 17.61
C PHE A 4 -7.34 2.19 18.12
N GLU A 5 -6.91 1.34 19.06
CA GLU A 5 -5.59 1.38 19.68
C GLU A 5 -4.43 1.31 18.66
N ASN A 6 -4.60 0.60 17.54
CA ASN A 6 -3.60 0.54 16.48
C ASN A 6 -3.40 1.89 15.76
N LEU A 7 -4.42 2.73 15.77
CA LEU A 7 -4.45 4.04 15.10
C LEU A 7 -4.07 5.20 16.03
N THR A 8 -4.22 5.04 17.34
CA THR A 8 -4.05 6.13 18.32
C THR A 8 -2.82 5.98 19.21
N ALA A 9 -2.38 4.76 19.48
CA ALA A 9 -1.20 4.53 20.32
C ALA A 9 0.10 4.75 19.53
N ASP A 10 1.00 5.54 20.12
CA ASP A 10 2.36 5.67 19.63
C ASP A 10 3.12 4.37 19.85
N ARG A 11 3.95 4.02 18.86
CA ARG A 11 4.76 2.81 18.86
C ARG A 11 6.16 3.15 18.35
N PRO A 12 7.20 2.43 18.82
CA PRO A 12 8.53 2.61 18.28
C PRO A 12 8.54 2.27 16.79
N THR A 13 9.50 2.86 16.11
CA THR A 13 9.64 2.81 14.67
C THR A 13 11.08 2.45 14.36
N PHE A 14 11.24 1.47 13.50
CA PHE A 14 12.52 0.81 13.27
C PHE A 14 13.10 1.12 11.90
N VAL A 15 12.51 2.06 11.16
CA VAL A 15 13.06 2.50 9.87
C VAL A 15 14.44 3.12 10.10
N THR A 16 15.43 2.60 9.38
CA THR A 16 16.81 3.07 9.42
C THR A 16 17.13 4.00 8.25
N HIS A 17 16.79 3.59 7.03
CA HIS A 17 17.07 4.33 5.80
C HIS A 17 16.21 3.80 4.66
N LEU A 18 16.26 4.48 3.52
CA LEU A 18 15.80 3.97 2.23
C LEU A 18 17.01 3.52 1.40
N GLU A 19 16.84 2.50 0.56
CA GLU A 19 17.90 1.97 -0.29
C GLU A 19 17.43 1.87 -1.75
N CYS A 20 18.27 2.31 -2.68
CA CYS A 20 18.03 2.12 -4.11
C CYS A 20 18.05 0.63 -4.48
N SER A 21 16.95 0.14 -5.04
CA SER A 21 16.74 -1.29 -5.33
C SER A 21 17.71 -1.89 -6.35
N ALA A 22 18.56 -1.09 -6.99
CA ALA A 22 19.52 -1.55 -8.00
C ALA A 22 20.98 -1.26 -7.62
N THR A 23 21.25 -0.14 -6.95
CA THR A 23 22.63 0.29 -6.66
C THR A 23 23.03 0.06 -5.20
N GLY A 24 22.07 -0.13 -4.29
CA GLY A 24 22.34 -0.19 -2.85
C GLY A 24 22.67 1.17 -2.21
N GLU A 25 22.53 2.26 -2.97
CA GLU A 25 22.74 3.61 -2.44
C GLU A 25 21.70 3.95 -1.37
N ARG A 26 22.15 4.59 -0.28
CA ARG A 26 21.33 4.93 0.88
C ARG A 26 20.78 6.34 0.79
N TYR A 27 19.52 6.47 1.19
CA TYR A 27 18.75 7.69 1.24
C TYR A 27 18.22 7.85 2.66
N GLU A 28 18.26 9.06 3.19
CA GLU A 28 17.78 9.36 4.54
C GLU A 28 16.28 9.04 4.65
N ALA A 29 15.89 8.47 5.80
CA ALA A 29 14.48 8.30 6.13
C ALA A 29 13.82 9.67 6.40
N ASP A 30 12.49 9.68 6.55
CA ASP A 30 11.74 10.85 7.01
C ASP A 30 11.85 12.08 6.08
N GLN A 31 12.18 11.84 4.81
CA GLN A 31 12.23 12.85 3.75
C GLN A 31 11.37 12.41 2.56
N LEU A 32 10.88 13.40 1.81
CA LEU A 32 10.06 13.15 0.63
C LEU A 32 10.96 12.68 -0.53
N HIS A 33 10.90 11.39 -0.84
CA HIS A 33 11.66 10.79 -1.93
C HIS A 33 10.76 10.26 -3.06
N GLY A 34 11.18 10.49 -4.30
CA GLY A 34 10.68 9.79 -5.47
C GLY A 34 11.53 8.56 -5.79
N LEU A 35 11.91 8.45 -7.07
CA LEU A 35 12.93 7.47 -7.50
C LEU A 35 14.32 7.93 -7.03
N SER A 36 15.25 6.97 -6.93
CA SER A 36 16.67 7.24 -6.73
C SER A 36 17.26 8.06 -7.87
N ASP A 37 18.48 8.57 -7.68
CA ASP A 37 19.25 9.25 -8.73
C ASP A 37 19.50 8.36 -9.96
N ALA A 38 19.49 7.03 -9.77
CA ALA A 38 19.55 6.04 -10.85
C ALA A 38 18.19 5.78 -11.55
N GLY A 39 17.13 6.50 -11.16
CA GLY A 39 15.77 6.32 -11.66
C GLY A 39 15.14 4.99 -11.24
N LYS A 40 15.54 4.44 -10.09
CA LYS A 40 15.04 3.14 -9.57
C LYS A 40 14.23 3.32 -8.29
N PRO A 41 13.32 2.38 -7.98
CA PRO A 41 12.54 2.45 -6.75
C PRO A 41 13.44 2.42 -5.51
N LEU A 42 13.02 3.14 -4.48
CA LEU A 42 13.63 3.08 -3.15
C LEU A 42 12.86 2.10 -2.27
N LEU A 43 13.58 1.30 -1.48
CA LEU A 43 13.04 0.32 -0.54
C LEU A 43 13.31 0.77 0.89
N VAL A 44 12.34 0.64 1.78
CA VAL A 44 12.51 1.01 3.21
C VAL A 44 13.26 -0.08 3.98
N HIS A 45 14.33 0.24 4.71
CA HIS A 45 15.06 -0.71 5.54
C HIS A 45 14.80 -0.51 7.02
N TYR A 46 14.85 -1.61 7.77
CA TYR A 46 14.48 -1.66 9.19
C TYR A 46 15.61 -2.25 10.04
N ASP A 47 15.68 -1.81 11.30
CA ASP A 47 16.40 -2.50 12.35
C ASP A 47 15.58 -3.72 12.82
N LEU A 48 15.88 -4.89 12.23
CA LEU A 48 15.15 -6.12 12.51
C LEU A 48 15.41 -6.66 13.92
N ASP A 49 16.61 -6.43 14.47
CA ASP A 49 16.95 -6.84 15.84
C ASP A 49 16.14 -6.00 16.84
N GLY A 50 16.02 -4.69 16.58
CA GLY A 50 15.14 -3.79 17.32
C GLY A 50 13.68 -4.22 17.29
N ILE A 51 13.15 -4.59 16.11
CA ILE A 51 11.79 -5.13 15.98
C ILE A 51 11.64 -6.40 16.83
N GLY A 52 12.58 -7.35 16.71
CA GLY A 52 12.54 -8.61 17.45
C GLY A 52 12.59 -8.46 18.97
N GLY A 53 13.17 -7.36 19.48
CA GLY A 53 13.12 -6.99 20.90
C GLY A 53 11.87 -6.22 21.33
N SER A 54 11.05 -5.74 20.39
CA SER A 54 9.94 -4.83 20.68
C SER A 54 8.56 -5.47 20.63
N ILE A 55 8.37 -6.52 19.84
CA ILE A 55 7.05 -7.14 19.65
C ILE A 55 7.20 -8.66 19.49
N ASP A 56 6.39 -9.42 20.23
CA ASP A 56 6.28 -10.87 20.09
C ASP A 56 4.93 -11.28 19.47
N LYS A 57 4.77 -12.58 19.21
CA LYS A 57 3.60 -13.12 18.51
C LYS A 57 2.34 -12.99 19.36
N GLU A 58 2.46 -13.19 20.67
CA GLU A 58 1.38 -13.13 21.63
C GLU A 58 0.82 -11.70 21.77
N ALA A 59 1.70 -10.71 21.92
CA ALA A 59 1.32 -9.31 21.98
C ALA A 59 0.77 -8.81 20.64
N LEU A 60 1.31 -9.26 19.51
CA LEU A 60 0.77 -8.96 18.20
C LEU A 60 -0.66 -9.50 18.06
N ALA A 61 -0.88 -10.78 18.39
CA ALA A 61 -2.17 -11.46 18.30
C ALA A 61 -3.25 -10.83 19.20
N ALA A 62 -2.85 -10.24 20.32
CA ALA A 62 -3.76 -9.54 21.23
C ALA A 62 -4.35 -8.24 20.65
N ARG A 63 -3.66 -7.58 19.69
CA ARG A 63 -4.09 -6.30 19.09
C ARG A 63 -5.43 -6.39 18.33
N PRO A 64 -6.12 -5.26 18.08
CA PRO A 64 -7.23 -5.25 17.13
C PRO A 64 -6.80 -5.79 15.75
N PRO A 65 -7.66 -6.56 15.04
CA PRO A 65 -7.31 -7.23 13.79
C PRO A 65 -7.49 -6.31 12.57
N ASP A 66 -6.55 -5.40 12.39
CA ASP A 66 -6.47 -4.48 11.26
C ASP A 66 -5.05 -4.43 10.67
N MET A 67 -4.90 -3.76 9.53
CA MET A 67 -3.60 -3.56 8.87
C MET A 67 -2.57 -2.88 9.79
N TRP A 68 -3.02 -2.02 10.70
CA TRP A 68 -2.18 -1.20 11.56
C TRP A 68 -1.73 -1.95 12.81
N ARG A 69 -2.07 -3.22 12.99
CA ARG A 69 -1.48 -4.01 14.08
C ARG A 69 0.02 -4.27 13.91
N TYR A 70 0.56 -4.10 12.70
CA TYR A 70 1.97 -4.34 12.33
C TYR A 70 2.84 -3.07 12.38
N ARG A 71 2.52 -2.08 13.22
CA ARG A 71 3.17 -0.75 13.22
C ARG A 71 4.70 -0.77 13.30
N GLU A 72 5.28 -1.72 14.02
CA GLU A 72 6.74 -1.89 14.14
C GLU A 72 7.40 -2.20 12.78
N PHE A 73 6.65 -2.82 11.87
CA PHE A 73 7.07 -3.15 10.51
C PHE A 73 6.67 -2.07 9.50
N LEU A 74 6.11 -0.93 9.91
CA LEU A 74 5.62 0.12 9.02
C LEU A 74 6.38 1.43 9.23
N PRO A 75 6.52 2.27 8.18
CA PRO A 75 7.42 3.43 8.24
C PRO A 75 6.89 4.66 8.97
N VAL A 76 5.61 4.68 9.34
CA VAL A 76 4.99 5.85 9.99
C VAL A 76 5.53 6.05 11.40
N ARG A 77 6.00 7.28 11.69
CA ARG A 77 6.57 7.64 12.99
C ARG A 77 5.47 7.95 14.00
N ALA A 78 4.53 8.83 13.67
CA ALA A 78 3.51 9.30 14.62
C ALA A 78 2.11 8.79 14.27
N ALA A 79 1.35 8.36 15.29
CA ALA A 79 0.01 7.82 15.10
C ALA A 79 -0.98 8.86 14.51
N GLU A 80 -0.79 10.14 14.84
CA GLU A 80 -1.65 11.24 14.36
C GLU A 80 -1.66 11.42 12.83
N HIS A 81 -0.63 10.92 12.13
CA HIS A 81 -0.55 11.01 10.68
C HIS A 81 -1.25 9.86 9.94
N ILE A 82 -1.71 8.83 10.67
CA ILE A 82 -2.33 7.65 10.07
C ILE A 82 -3.63 8.01 9.37
N VAL A 83 -3.69 7.63 8.09
CA VAL A 83 -4.86 7.73 7.25
C VAL A 83 -5.43 6.33 7.04
N SER A 84 -6.45 6.00 7.83
CA SER A 84 -7.15 4.72 7.75
C SER A 84 -8.61 4.89 7.31
N LEU A 85 -9.10 3.90 6.57
CA LEU A 85 -10.50 3.69 6.21
C LEU A 85 -11.07 2.39 6.81
N GLY A 86 -10.36 1.79 7.77
CA GLY A 86 -10.75 0.54 8.42
C GLY A 86 -10.32 -0.71 7.66
N GLU A 87 -9.03 -0.81 7.33
CA GLU A 87 -8.45 -1.98 6.65
C GLU A 87 -8.48 -3.20 7.57
N THR A 88 -9.52 -4.02 7.45
CA THR A 88 -9.69 -5.22 8.27
C THR A 88 -8.71 -6.32 7.90
N THR A 89 -8.48 -7.25 8.83
CA THR A 89 -7.91 -8.55 8.50
C THR A 89 -8.82 -9.28 7.51
N THR A 90 -8.31 -9.56 6.31
CA THR A 90 -9.09 -10.14 5.21
C THR A 90 -9.21 -11.66 5.36
N PRO A 91 -10.33 -12.27 4.95
CA PRO A 91 -10.59 -13.68 5.23
C PRO A 91 -9.74 -14.62 4.38
N LEU A 92 -9.50 -15.81 4.93
CA LEU A 92 -9.01 -17.00 4.22
C LEU A 92 -10.21 -17.88 3.85
N ILE A 93 -10.48 -18.04 2.56
CA ILE A 93 -11.61 -18.80 2.04
C ILE A 93 -11.10 -20.15 1.54
N HIS A 94 -11.57 -21.23 2.17
CA HIS A 94 -11.31 -22.59 1.72
C HIS A 94 -12.16 -22.95 0.50
N LEU A 95 -11.53 -23.49 -0.53
CA LEU A 95 -12.21 -23.91 -1.76
C LEU A 95 -12.43 -25.43 -1.78
N SER A 96 -13.18 -25.97 -0.83
CA SER A 96 -13.33 -27.42 -0.64
C SER A 96 -13.88 -28.18 -1.85
N ASN A 97 -14.73 -27.55 -2.66
CA ASN A 97 -15.20 -28.14 -3.90
C ASN A 97 -14.06 -28.29 -4.94
N GLU A 98 -13.15 -27.32 -5.01
CA GLU A 98 -12.00 -27.36 -5.91
C GLU A 98 -10.92 -28.30 -5.39
N GLU A 99 -10.72 -28.37 -4.07
CA GLU A 99 -9.85 -29.35 -3.41
C GLU A 99 -10.25 -30.78 -3.83
N ALA A 100 -11.55 -31.10 -3.72
CA ALA A 100 -12.10 -32.40 -4.14
C ALA A 100 -11.97 -32.64 -5.66
N ARG A 101 -12.25 -31.61 -6.49
CA ARG A 101 -12.18 -31.73 -7.95
C ARG A 101 -10.76 -31.95 -8.47
N LEU A 102 -9.76 -31.35 -7.83
CA LEU A 102 -8.36 -31.38 -8.26
C LEU A 102 -7.52 -32.43 -7.52
N GLY A 103 -8.07 -33.08 -6.49
CA GLY A 103 -7.31 -33.97 -5.61
C GLY A 103 -6.24 -33.23 -4.81
N ALA A 104 -6.44 -31.93 -4.56
CA ALA A 104 -5.50 -31.09 -3.81
C ALA A 104 -5.76 -31.20 -2.31
N ARG A 105 -4.70 -31.14 -1.49
CA ARG A 105 -4.81 -31.20 -0.02
C ARG A 105 -5.46 -29.96 0.58
N SER A 106 -5.09 -28.78 0.09
CA SER A 106 -5.67 -27.52 0.53
C SER A 106 -5.56 -26.44 -0.56
N ILE A 107 -6.65 -25.72 -0.81
CA ILE A 107 -6.72 -24.57 -1.71
C ILE A 107 -7.43 -23.45 -0.95
N ILE A 108 -6.70 -22.37 -0.70
CA ILE A 108 -7.16 -21.23 0.09
C ILE A 108 -7.04 -19.95 -0.75
N VAL A 109 -8.05 -19.08 -0.66
CA VAL A 109 -8.03 -17.74 -1.23
C VAL A 109 -7.95 -16.70 -0.13
N LYS A 110 -6.90 -15.87 -0.17
CA LYS A 110 -6.79 -14.65 0.62
C LYS A 110 -7.63 -13.54 -0.03
N ASP A 111 -8.81 -13.28 0.50
CA ASP A 111 -9.79 -12.41 -0.15
C ASP A 111 -9.62 -10.92 0.20
N GLU A 112 -8.69 -10.29 -0.51
CA GLU A 112 -8.39 -8.86 -0.42
C GLU A 112 -9.50 -7.94 -0.95
N SER A 113 -10.61 -8.48 -1.48
CA SER A 113 -11.74 -7.67 -1.95
C SER A 113 -12.65 -7.18 -0.82
N ARG A 114 -12.34 -7.53 0.44
CA ARG A 114 -13.03 -7.06 1.65
C ARG A 114 -12.49 -5.75 2.21
N LEU A 115 -11.43 -5.21 1.62
CA LEU A 115 -10.84 -3.93 2.01
C LEU A 115 -11.70 -2.73 1.60
N PRO A 116 -11.48 -1.53 2.18
CA PRO A 116 -12.37 -0.37 2.04
C PRO A 116 -12.67 0.08 0.61
N THR A 117 -11.76 -0.16 -0.33
CA THR A 117 -11.93 0.14 -1.77
C THR A 117 -12.03 -1.13 -2.62
N ALA A 118 -12.55 -2.22 -2.04
CA ALA A 118 -12.76 -3.53 -2.64
C ALA A 118 -11.51 -4.14 -3.33
N SER A 119 -10.31 -3.77 -2.90
CA SER A 119 -9.05 -4.22 -3.50
C SER A 119 -7.86 -4.06 -2.57
N PHE A 120 -6.87 -4.96 -2.71
CA PHE A 120 -5.56 -4.88 -2.05
C PHE A 120 -4.79 -3.56 -2.28
N LYS A 121 -5.22 -2.73 -3.24
CA LYS A 121 -4.66 -1.38 -3.44
C LYS A 121 -4.82 -0.52 -2.18
N ALA A 122 -5.86 -0.75 -1.39
CA ALA A 122 -6.11 -0.05 -0.14
C ALA A 122 -4.92 -0.16 0.84
N ARG A 123 -4.27 -1.33 0.95
CA ARG A 123 -3.12 -1.49 1.85
C ARG A 123 -1.95 -0.60 1.46
N GLY A 124 -1.54 -0.71 0.20
CA GLY A 124 -0.40 0.05 -0.30
C GLY A 124 -0.66 1.55 -0.33
N LEU A 125 -1.86 1.98 -0.75
CA LEU A 125 -2.22 3.39 -0.84
C LEU A 125 -2.52 4.00 0.53
N GLY A 126 -3.08 3.25 1.46
CA GLY A 126 -3.24 3.69 2.85
C GLY A 126 -1.90 3.99 3.50
N MET A 127 -0.90 3.14 3.27
CA MET A 127 0.46 3.41 3.74
C MET A 127 1.11 4.60 3.01
N ALA A 128 1.04 4.64 1.68
CA ALA A 128 1.66 5.71 0.91
C ALA A 128 1.06 7.09 1.20
N VAL A 129 -0.27 7.18 1.35
CA VAL A 129 -0.95 8.43 1.73
C VAL A 129 -0.67 8.80 3.18
N THR A 130 -0.57 7.84 4.10
CA THR A 130 -0.14 8.10 5.48
C THR A 130 1.24 8.74 5.53
N MET A 131 2.21 8.20 4.78
CA MET A 131 3.56 8.80 4.72
C MET A 131 3.55 10.16 4.03
N ALA A 132 2.76 10.32 2.97
CA ALA A 132 2.60 11.63 2.34
C ALA A 132 1.99 12.67 3.31
N ASN A 133 1.07 12.24 4.19
CA ASN A 133 0.49 13.10 5.22
C ASN A 133 1.52 13.49 6.29
N GLU A 134 2.29 12.52 6.79
CA GLU A 134 3.41 12.74 7.73
C GLU A 134 4.48 13.68 7.15
N LEU A 135 4.78 13.54 5.86
CA LEU A 135 5.78 14.36 5.15
C LEU A 135 5.22 15.67 4.58
N GLY A 136 3.98 16.05 4.92
CA GLY A 136 3.40 17.36 4.60
C GLY A 136 2.94 17.55 3.15
N VAL A 137 2.77 16.47 2.38
CA VAL A 137 2.27 16.53 1.00
C VAL A 137 0.80 16.97 0.99
N ARG A 138 0.48 17.97 0.16
CA ARG A 138 -0.90 18.50 0.02
C ARG A 138 -1.59 18.12 -1.29
N ARG A 139 -0.81 17.79 -2.31
CA ARG A 139 -1.31 17.49 -3.67
C ARG A 139 -0.63 16.24 -4.18
N VAL A 140 -1.41 15.33 -4.75
CA VAL A 140 -0.91 14.05 -5.27
C VAL A 140 -1.49 13.78 -6.65
N ALA A 141 -0.70 13.18 -7.53
CA ALA A 141 -1.14 12.85 -8.88
C ALA A 141 -0.78 11.41 -9.26
N MET A 142 -1.71 10.72 -9.92
CA MET A 142 -1.49 9.35 -10.40
C MET A 142 -2.05 9.13 -11.81
N PRO A 143 -1.28 8.49 -12.71
CA PRO A 143 -1.80 7.87 -13.91
C PRO A 143 -2.34 6.47 -13.59
N THR A 144 -3.61 6.19 -13.88
CA THR A 144 -4.24 4.89 -13.59
C THR A 144 -5.55 4.72 -14.34
N ASN A 145 -5.93 3.48 -14.64
CA ASN A 145 -7.20 3.13 -15.28
C ASN A 145 -8.13 2.29 -14.37
N GLY A 146 -7.85 2.19 -13.06
CA GLY A 146 -8.63 1.33 -12.16
C GLY A 146 -8.35 1.53 -10.68
N ASN A 147 -8.43 0.46 -9.90
CA ASN A 147 -8.49 0.41 -8.43
C ASN A 147 -7.42 1.25 -7.68
N ALA A 148 -6.25 1.48 -8.27
CA ALA A 148 -5.23 2.33 -7.65
C ALA A 148 -5.67 3.79 -7.55
N GLY A 149 -6.44 4.27 -8.53
CA GLY A 149 -7.03 5.61 -8.52
C GLY A 149 -8.13 5.73 -7.48
N ALA A 150 -8.99 4.71 -7.36
CA ALA A 150 -10.06 4.67 -6.37
C ALA A 150 -9.48 4.69 -4.95
N ALA A 151 -8.45 3.88 -4.70
CA ALA A 151 -7.71 3.92 -3.44
C ALA A 151 -7.05 5.28 -3.20
N LEU A 152 -6.29 5.84 -4.15
CA LEU A 152 -5.69 7.17 -3.94
C LEU A 152 -6.72 8.25 -3.65
N ALA A 153 -7.84 8.26 -4.37
CA ALA A 153 -8.93 9.19 -4.16
C ALA A 153 -9.50 9.06 -2.74
N ALA A 154 -9.85 7.84 -2.31
CA ALA A 154 -10.45 7.62 -1.00
C ALA A 154 -9.52 8.04 0.15
N TYR A 155 -8.27 7.57 0.14
CA TYR A 155 -7.30 7.89 1.19
C TYR A 155 -6.85 9.34 1.13
N GLY A 156 -6.57 9.88 -0.06
CA GLY A 156 -6.16 11.28 -0.22
C GLY A 156 -7.25 12.25 0.23
N SER A 157 -8.52 11.99 -0.12
CA SER A 157 -9.66 12.77 0.39
C SER A 157 -9.79 12.68 1.91
N ARG A 158 -9.59 11.48 2.50
CA ARG A 158 -9.59 11.28 3.95
C ARG A 158 -8.47 12.09 4.65
N ALA A 159 -7.32 12.23 4.00
CA ALA A 159 -6.18 13.01 4.46
C ALA A 159 -6.31 14.52 4.17
N GLY A 160 -7.36 14.96 3.47
CA GLY A 160 -7.52 16.36 3.06
C GLY A 160 -6.54 16.81 1.97
N MET A 161 -5.99 15.87 1.19
CA MET A 161 -5.13 16.16 0.03
C MET A 161 -5.96 16.44 -1.22
N GLU A 162 -5.44 17.29 -2.11
CA GLU A 162 -5.98 17.39 -3.47
C GLU A 162 -5.44 16.23 -4.32
N VAL A 163 -6.35 15.37 -4.79
CA VAL A 163 -6.00 14.20 -5.59
C VAL A 163 -6.29 14.44 -7.07
N TYR A 164 -5.29 14.24 -7.92
CA TYR A 164 -5.36 14.36 -9.37
C TYR A 164 -5.19 12.99 -10.01
N VAL A 165 -6.12 12.58 -10.87
CA VAL A 165 -6.05 11.29 -11.56
C VAL A 165 -6.22 11.47 -13.06
N PHE A 166 -5.28 10.88 -13.81
CA PHE A 166 -5.27 10.89 -15.26
C PHE A 166 -5.52 9.49 -15.78
N CYS A 167 -6.71 9.29 -16.35
CA CYS A 167 -7.16 8.03 -16.89
C CYS A 167 -7.00 8.00 -18.42
N PRO A 168 -6.48 6.92 -19.04
CA PRO A 168 -6.57 6.72 -20.48
C PRO A 168 -8.00 6.84 -21.03
N ALA A 169 -8.15 7.21 -22.30
CA ALA A 169 -9.45 7.44 -22.93
C ALA A 169 -10.35 6.18 -22.92
N ASP A 170 -9.74 5.01 -23.01
CA ASP A 170 -10.40 3.70 -22.98
C ASP A 170 -10.69 3.19 -21.55
N THR A 171 -10.41 3.99 -20.52
CA THR A 171 -10.72 3.61 -19.12
C THR A 171 -12.23 3.43 -18.94
N PRO A 172 -12.67 2.26 -18.42
CA PRO A 172 -14.07 1.99 -18.15
C PRO A 172 -14.73 3.12 -17.36
N GLU A 173 -15.92 3.54 -17.79
CA GLU A 173 -16.68 4.63 -17.17
C GLU A 173 -16.92 4.42 -15.68
N VAL A 174 -17.15 3.17 -15.27
CA VAL A 174 -17.34 2.81 -13.85
C VAL A 174 -16.14 3.20 -13.00
N ASN A 175 -14.92 2.95 -13.48
CA ASN A 175 -13.68 3.28 -12.75
C ASN A 175 -13.52 4.80 -12.67
N VAL A 176 -13.74 5.53 -13.78
CA VAL A 176 -13.64 7.00 -13.79
C VAL A 176 -14.63 7.63 -12.80
N ARG A 177 -15.88 7.14 -12.79
CA ARG A 177 -16.91 7.61 -11.85
C ARG A 177 -16.58 7.30 -10.41
N GLU A 178 -16.13 6.08 -10.11
CA GLU A 178 -15.72 5.69 -8.76
C GLU A 178 -14.62 6.61 -8.22
N ILE A 179 -13.58 6.87 -9.02
CA ILE A 179 -12.47 7.75 -8.64
C ILE A 179 -12.99 9.19 -8.36
N ALA A 180 -13.86 9.71 -9.21
CA ALA A 180 -14.43 11.05 -9.03
C ALA A 180 -15.35 11.12 -7.79
N LEU A 181 -16.18 10.11 -7.56
CA LEU A 181 -17.06 10.02 -6.38
C LEU A 181 -16.27 9.96 -5.07
N LEU A 182 -15.08 9.35 -5.09
CA LEU A 182 -14.17 9.30 -3.95
C LEU A 182 -13.37 10.59 -3.73
N GLY A 183 -13.62 11.63 -4.53
CA GLY A 183 -13.14 13.00 -4.30
C GLY A 183 -11.94 13.43 -5.15
N ALA A 184 -11.46 12.59 -6.06
CA ALA A 184 -10.39 12.99 -6.97
C ALA A 184 -10.89 13.91 -8.09
N ARG A 185 -10.02 14.80 -8.54
CA ARG A 185 -10.16 15.48 -9.83
C ARG A 185 -9.66 14.54 -10.92
N VAL A 186 -10.57 14.08 -11.78
CA VAL A 186 -10.29 13.03 -12.76
C VAL A 186 -10.42 13.58 -14.17
N TRP A 187 -9.41 13.30 -15.00
CA TRP A 187 -9.44 13.62 -16.43
C TRP A 187 -9.22 12.37 -17.27
N ARG A 188 -9.91 12.33 -18.41
CA ARG A 188 -9.57 11.40 -19.49
C ARG A 188 -8.53 12.02 -20.40
N VAL A 189 -7.46 11.29 -20.65
CA VAL A 189 -6.39 11.64 -21.57
C VAL A 189 -6.66 10.94 -22.88
N ASN A 190 -6.65 11.67 -23.99
CA ASN A 190 -6.71 11.08 -25.33
C ASN A 190 -5.39 10.37 -25.66
N GLY A 191 -5.18 9.20 -25.10
CA GLY A 191 -3.95 8.44 -25.17
C GLY A 191 -3.96 7.23 -24.23
N LEU A 192 -2.79 6.62 -24.06
CA LEU A 192 -2.58 5.45 -23.22
C LEU A 192 -2.00 5.85 -21.85
N ILE A 193 -1.78 4.86 -20.98
CA ILE A 193 -1.31 5.09 -19.60
C ILE A 193 0.04 5.81 -19.54
N ASN A 194 0.94 5.57 -20.49
CA ASN A 194 2.21 6.25 -20.61
C ASN A 194 2.06 7.74 -20.98
N ASP A 195 0.99 8.13 -21.67
CA ASP A 195 0.70 9.53 -21.96
C ASP A 195 0.14 10.23 -20.70
N CYS A 196 -0.66 9.54 -19.90
CA CYS A 196 -1.02 10.01 -18.56
C CYS A 196 0.23 10.21 -17.67
N GLU A 197 1.18 9.28 -17.70
CA GLU A 197 2.45 9.39 -16.95
C GLU A 197 3.25 10.63 -17.35
N LYS A 198 3.30 10.97 -18.65
CA LYS A 198 3.97 12.19 -19.12
C LYS A 198 3.29 13.45 -18.57
N ILE A 199 1.96 13.48 -18.51
CA ILE A 199 1.22 14.63 -17.94
C ILE A 199 1.52 14.78 -16.45
N VAL A 200 1.48 13.68 -15.68
CA VAL A 200 1.82 13.69 -14.26
C VAL A 200 3.26 14.16 -14.04
N GLY A 201 4.20 13.69 -14.87
CA GLY A 201 5.61 14.09 -14.82
C GLY A 201 5.82 15.57 -15.14
N ALA A 202 5.22 16.06 -16.22
CA ALA A 202 5.37 17.45 -16.66
C ALA A 202 4.72 18.47 -15.71
N GLY A 203 3.64 18.08 -15.01
CA GLY A 203 2.94 18.98 -14.10
C GLY A 203 3.50 19.05 -12.68
N LYS A 204 4.57 18.32 -12.33
CA LYS A 204 5.08 18.28 -10.94
C LYS A 204 5.45 19.65 -10.40
N GLU A 205 6.22 20.42 -11.17
CA GLU A 205 6.69 21.75 -10.77
C GLU A 205 5.54 22.76 -10.74
N GLU A 206 4.78 22.85 -11.83
CA GLU A 206 3.69 23.83 -11.99
C GLU A 206 2.55 23.62 -10.99
N MET A 207 2.17 22.36 -10.74
CA MET A 207 1.03 22.03 -9.89
C MET A 207 1.44 21.76 -8.44
N GLY A 208 2.72 21.50 -8.19
CA GLY A 208 3.28 21.17 -6.88
C GLY A 208 2.77 19.85 -6.31
N TRP A 209 2.38 18.90 -7.17
CA TRP A 209 1.93 17.58 -6.72
C TRP A 209 3.09 16.60 -6.56
N PHE A 210 2.91 15.64 -5.65
CA PHE A 210 3.77 14.48 -5.54
C PHE A 210 3.27 13.33 -6.42
N ASP A 211 4.21 12.64 -7.08
CA ASP A 211 3.91 11.66 -8.11
C ASP A 211 3.71 10.26 -7.51
N PHE A 212 2.47 9.82 -7.52
CA PHE A 212 2.03 8.51 -7.03
C PHE A 212 2.01 7.44 -8.13
N SER A 213 2.67 7.65 -9.27
CA SER A 213 2.83 6.59 -10.29
C SER A 213 3.44 5.33 -9.66
N THR A 214 3.10 4.16 -10.23
CA THR A 214 3.54 2.87 -9.69
C THR A 214 5.07 2.82 -9.51
N LEU A 215 5.52 2.44 -8.32
CA LEU A 215 6.94 2.33 -7.91
C LEU A 215 7.74 3.64 -7.81
N LYS A 216 7.11 4.82 -7.94
CA LYS A 216 7.82 6.09 -7.78
C LYS A 216 7.87 6.59 -6.34
N GLU A 217 6.80 6.41 -5.57
CA GLU A 217 6.87 6.59 -4.13
C GLU A 217 7.25 5.27 -3.43
N PRO A 218 8.05 5.33 -2.35
CA PRO A 218 8.68 4.13 -1.76
C PRO A 218 7.77 3.34 -0.81
N TYR A 219 6.66 3.91 -0.36
CA TYR A 219 5.94 3.45 0.83
C TYR A 219 4.79 2.48 0.53
N ARG A 220 4.29 2.42 -0.71
CA ARG A 220 3.25 1.45 -1.10
C ARG A 220 3.67 0.00 -0.98
N ILE A 221 4.97 -0.30 -1.08
CA ILE A 221 5.49 -1.65 -0.85
C ILE A 221 5.26 -2.03 0.62
N GLU A 222 5.50 -1.12 1.56
CA GLU A 222 5.34 -1.38 3.00
C GLU A 222 3.90 -1.68 3.40
N GLY A 223 2.92 -0.97 2.82
CA GLY A 223 1.51 -1.31 3.04
C GLY A 223 1.18 -2.70 2.49
N LYS A 224 1.74 -3.08 1.34
CA LYS A 224 1.48 -4.40 0.74
C LYS A 224 2.17 -5.55 1.46
N LYS A 225 3.27 -5.27 2.15
CA LYS A 225 3.95 -6.21 3.04
C LYS A 225 3.03 -6.79 4.10
N THR A 226 2.05 -6.02 4.57
CA THR A 226 1.10 -6.52 5.57
C THR A 226 0.26 -7.70 5.07
N MET A 227 0.10 -7.90 3.75
CA MET A 227 -0.57 -9.12 3.24
C MET A 227 0.22 -10.39 3.62
N GLY A 228 1.55 -10.33 3.56
CA GLY A 228 2.42 -11.45 3.93
C GLY A 228 2.43 -11.68 5.44
N LEU A 229 2.57 -10.60 6.23
CA LEU A 229 2.52 -10.67 7.71
C LEU A 229 1.16 -11.23 8.19
N GLU A 230 0.07 -10.77 7.60
CA GLU A 230 -1.29 -11.20 7.94
C GLU A 230 -1.58 -12.63 7.52
N LEU A 231 -1.06 -13.07 6.37
CA LEU A 231 -1.14 -14.47 5.97
C LEU A 231 -0.35 -15.36 6.95
N ALA A 232 0.87 -14.96 7.32
CA ALA A 232 1.68 -15.68 8.29
C ALA A 232 0.99 -15.78 9.65
N GLU A 233 0.45 -14.67 10.16
CA GLU A 233 -0.30 -14.65 11.42
C GLU A 233 -1.51 -15.59 11.38
N GLN A 234 -2.37 -15.48 10.36
CA GLN A 234 -3.58 -16.29 10.24
C GLN A 234 -3.30 -17.79 10.09
N MET A 235 -2.13 -18.15 9.55
CA MET A 235 -1.69 -19.53 9.43
C MET A 235 -0.77 -19.96 10.59
N GLN A 236 -0.79 -19.22 11.70
CA GLN A 236 -0.02 -19.53 12.91
C GLN A 236 1.49 -19.70 12.64
N TRP A 237 2.01 -18.93 11.70
CA TRP A 237 3.41 -18.92 11.26
C TRP A 237 3.85 -20.22 10.56
N ASP A 238 2.91 -21.05 10.12
CA ASP A 238 3.13 -22.21 9.24
C ASP A 238 2.62 -21.87 7.83
N LEU A 239 3.54 -21.46 6.96
CA LEU A 239 3.21 -20.91 5.64
C LEU A 239 2.80 -22.00 4.63
N PRO A 240 2.00 -21.66 3.61
CA PRO A 240 1.67 -22.62 2.56
C PRO A 240 2.90 -22.93 1.70
N ASP A 241 2.94 -24.13 1.12
CA ASP A 241 4.02 -24.55 0.22
C ASP A 241 4.17 -23.64 -1.01
N VAL A 242 3.05 -23.10 -1.50
CA VAL A 242 2.99 -22.28 -2.71
C VAL A 242 1.99 -21.14 -2.56
N ILE A 243 2.38 -19.94 -2.98
CA ILE A 243 1.51 -18.77 -3.10
C ILE A 243 1.39 -18.37 -4.58
N PHE A 244 0.16 -18.36 -5.10
CA PHE A 244 -0.14 -17.83 -6.43
C PHE A 244 -0.58 -16.37 -6.31
N TYR A 245 0.22 -15.45 -6.89
CA TYR A 245 -0.08 -14.02 -6.88
C TYR A 245 -0.27 -13.47 -8.31
N PRO A 246 -1.49 -13.07 -8.70
CA PRO A 246 -1.73 -12.41 -9.99
C PRO A 246 -0.96 -11.09 -10.09
N THR A 247 -0.01 -11.03 -11.02
CA THR A 247 0.94 -9.92 -11.10
C THR A 247 0.65 -9.00 -12.28
N GLY A 248 0.19 -7.79 -11.97
CA GLY A 248 0.22 -6.63 -12.88
C GLY A 248 1.47 -5.78 -12.63
N GLY A 249 1.31 -4.62 -12.00
CA GLY A 249 2.43 -3.70 -11.71
C GLY A 249 3.45 -4.14 -10.64
N GLY A 250 3.55 -5.42 -10.27
CA GLY A 250 4.63 -5.99 -9.45
C GLY A 250 4.70 -5.62 -7.94
N THR A 251 4.23 -4.45 -7.54
CA THR A 251 4.38 -3.93 -6.16
C THR A 251 3.84 -4.85 -5.06
N GLY A 252 2.82 -5.68 -5.34
CA GLY A 252 2.25 -6.56 -4.33
C GLY A 252 3.07 -7.81 -4.05
N ILE A 253 3.59 -8.47 -5.09
CA ILE A 253 4.47 -9.62 -4.91
C ILE A 253 5.79 -9.19 -4.25
N ILE A 254 6.32 -8.01 -4.58
CA ILE A 254 7.49 -7.43 -3.90
C ILE A 254 7.20 -7.18 -2.42
N GLY A 255 6.04 -6.58 -2.10
CA GLY A 255 5.63 -6.36 -0.72
C GLY A 255 5.50 -7.66 0.06
N MET A 256 4.83 -8.67 -0.49
CA MET A 256 4.69 -9.98 0.16
C MET A 256 6.04 -10.68 0.35
N TRP A 257 6.95 -10.60 -0.62
CA TRP A 257 8.30 -11.17 -0.49
C TRP A 257 9.13 -10.49 0.60
N LYS A 258 8.88 -9.20 0.85
CA LYS A 258 9.56 -8.43 1.88
C LYS A 258 9.07 -8.74 3.30
N ALA A 259 7.87 -9.30 3.44
CA ALA A 259 7.27 -9.65 4.72
C ALA A 259 8.03 -10.81 5.37
#